data_AF-K6VPE1-F1
#
_entry.id   AF-K6VPE1-F1
#
_cell.length_a   1.000
_cell.length_b   1.000
_cell.length_c   1.000
_cell.angle_alpha   90.00
_cell.angle_beta   90.00
_cell.angle_gamma   90.00
#
_symmetry.space_group_name_H-M   'P 1'
#
loop_
_entity.id
_entity.type
_entity.pdbx_description
1 polymer ?
#
loop_
_entity_poly.entity_id
_entity_poly.type
_entity_poly.pdbx_seq_one_letter_code
_entity_poly.pdbx_strand_id
1 'polypeptide(L)'
;MKNRLFTAVATAVLGAGLVAAPASAAPPAPGTDPSLIGYSFKPGVLKGGTGYPEGIAFSRFDGVLAVPPTPGRHPVAVIVHGSYANCVWAGKGALVTNEANTMPWPEACGTQQQVFQGGDMSVGKDYIRHPAGFAYLAKHLAEQGIATVAIDVAAKDRDWTGEADPTAVQTMLVKEHLRLLRDLDQGKEHGINGAGALKGRLDLSKLALVGHSNGAGWATQQWEKGTFPELKAVVALQPAMNHHQAATSSATAPIMFVAGTCDEQSSLQGVQKDAAHAAKSAPKAPAVLTTVKRSTHAGLVGGMGSHRVGLVTPVNTPECADAKLLPKETMRSSAALLAGDFLRQAFDGKTSFALSTADPSLVESRALNSAAKATVTKTAKLPGAVAPRSVTFQDIPEQFIPALPAGTKINPSNRGGREGRPDMSR
;
A
#
# COMPACT_ATOMS: atom_id res chain seq x y z
N MET A 1 59.24 -54.71 -31.94
CA MET A 1 60.05 -53.48 -32.06
C MET A 1 59.78 -52.83 -33.41
N LYS A 2 59.41 -51.54 -33.43
CA LYS A 2 59.59 -50.53 -34.50
C LYS A 2 58.97 -50.84 -35.89
N ASN A 3 58.43 -49.92 -36.67
CA ASN A 3 58.00 -48.53 -36.53
C ASN A 3 57.24 -48.18 -37.83
N ARG A 4 56.19 -47.37 -37.70
CA ARG A 4 55.74 -46.29 -38.60
C ARG A 4 55.38 -46.61 -40.06
N LEU A 5 54.09 -46.43 -40.37
CA LEU A 5 53.61 -45.93 -41.66
C LEU A 5 52.87 -44.59 -41.43
N PHE A 6 53.24 -43.58 -42.22
CA PHE A 6 52.42 -42.39 -42.47
C PHE A 6 52.13 -42.36 -43.96
N THR A 7 50.86 -42.27 -44.36
CA THR A 7 50.47 -41.63 -45.62
C THR A 7 49.06 -41.06 -45.45
N ALA A 8 48.93 -39.77 -45.69
CA ALA A 8 47.69 -39.01 -45.68
C ALA A 8 47.02 -39.08 -47.06
N VAL A 9 45.68 -39.07 -47.08
CA VAL A 9 44.89 -38.70 -48.26
C VAL A 9 43.81 -37.72 -47.82
N ALA A 10 43.72 -36.64 -48.58
CA ALA A 10 42.85 -35.48 -48.39
C ALA A 10 41.36 -35.82 -48.62
N THR A 11 40.48 -35.12 -47.91
CA THR A 11 39.05 -35.06 -48.21
C THR A 11 38.65 -33.60 -48.38
N ALA A 12 38.13 -33.27 -49.55
CA ALA A 12 37.59 -31.95 -49.89
C ALA A 12 36.20 -31.79 -49.26
N VAL A 13 35.95 -30.66 -48.59
CA VAL A 13 34.64 -30.27 -48.07
C VAL A 13 34.10 -29.11 -48.90
N LEU A 14 32.95 -29.34 -49.53
CA LEU A 14 32.13 -28.34 -50.20
C LEU A 14 31.45 -27.44 -49.15
N GLY A 15 31.80 -26.15 -49.14
CA GLY A 15 31.17 -25.14 -48.30
C GLY A 15 29.93 -24.54 -48.98
N ALA A 16 28.74 -24.90 -48.49
CA ALA A 16 27.51 -24.17 -48.78
C ALA A 16 27.38 -22.99 -47.80
N GLY A 17 27.41 -21.76 -48.32
CA GLY A 17 27.25 -20.54 -47.54
C GLY A 17 25.80 -20.35 -47.09
N LEU A 18 25.50 -20.68 -45.84
CA LEU A 18 24.29 -20.24 -45.15
C LEU A 18 24.55 -18.87 -44.52
N VAL A 19 23.86 -17.84 -45.01
CA VAL A 19 23.81 -16.52 -44.37
C VAL A 19 23.00 -16.68 -43.08
N ALA A 20 23.69 -16.84 -41.96
CA ALA A 20 23.06 -16.88 -40.64
C ALA A 20 22.60 -15.45 -40.28
N ALA A 21 21.29 -15.25 -40.20
CA ALA A 21 20.73 -14.06 -39.57
C ALA A 21 21.24 -13.99 -38.11
N PRO A 22 21.58 -12.79 -37.59
CA PRO A 22 22.02 -12.66 -36.20
C PRO A 22 20.92 -13.19 -35.29
N ALA A 23 21.26 -14.20 -34.49
CA ALA A 23 20.37 -14.76 -33.49
C ALA A 23 19.94 -13.63 -32.54
N SER A 24 18.67 -13.24 -32.65
CA SER A 24 18.05 -12.33 -31.68
C SER A 24 18.24 -12.95 -30.30
N ALA A 25 18.99 -12.28 -29.43
CA ALA A 25 19.25 -12.76 -28.08
C ALA A 25 17.92 -13.11 -27.41
N ALA A 26 17.83 -14.32 -26.85
CA ALA A 26 16.67 -14.75 -26.10
C ALA A 26 16.41 -13.73 -24.96
N PRO A 27 15.14 -13.35 -24.70
CA PRO A 27 14.83 -12.47 -23.59
C PRO A 27 15.43 -13.03 -22.29
N PRO A 28 16.00 -12.18 -21.42
CA PRO A 28 16.51 -12.63 -20.14
C PRO A 28 15.41 -13.41 -19.40
N ALA A 29 15.80 -14.52 -18.77
CA ALA A 29 14.89 -15.33 -17.99
C ALA A 29 14.18 -14.43 -16.96
N PRO A 30 12.86 -14.59 -16.74
CA PRO A 30 12.14 -13.82 -15.74
C PRO A 30 12.86 -13.94 -14.39
N GLY A 31 13.17 -12.80 -13.77
CA GLY A 31 13.72 -12.78 -12.42
C GLY A 31 12.75 -13.48 -11.46
N THR A 32 13.25 -14.12 -10.41
CA THR A 32 12.41 -14.85 -9.45
C THR A 32 11.73 -13.95 -8.43
N ASP A 33 12.18 -12.69 -8.33
CA ASP A 33 11.65 -11.70 -7.37
C ASP A 33 10.75 -10.67 -8.07
N PRO A 34 9.67 -10.20 -7.41
CA PRO A 34 8.88 -9.10 -7.92
C PRO A 34 9.72 -7.84 -8.12
N SER A 35 9.42 -7.10 -9.20
CA SER A 35 9.96 -5.76 -9.38
C SER A 35 9.29 -4.80 -8.41
N LEU A 36 10.06 -3.93 -7.75
CA LEU A 36 9.57 -2.91 -6.83
C LEU A 36 10.05 -1.54 -7.30
N ILE A 37 9.12 -0.70 -7.75
CA ILE A 37 9.39 0.55 -8.45
C ILE A 37 8.77 1.71 -7.66
N GLY A 38 9.59 2.54 -7.03
CA GLY A 38 9.14 3.82 -6.49
C GLY A 38 9.11 4.88 -7.59
N TYR A 39 8.03 5.65 -7.67
CA TYR A 39 7.90 6.76 -8.61
C TYR A 39 7.33 8.00 -7.93
N SER A 40 7.72 9.17 -8.42
CA SER A 40 7.28 10.46 -7.94
C SER A 40 7.12 11.41 -9.13
N PHE A 41 5.88 11.70 -9.51
CA PHE A 41 5.59 12.69 -10.55
C PHE A 41 5.63 14.11 -10.00
N LYS A 42 5.61 15.11 -10.89
CA LYS A 42 5.41 16.50 -10.46
C LYS A 42 4.13 16.63 -9.61
N PRO A 43 4.20 17.33 -8.45
CA PRO A 43 3.01 17.66 -7.68
C PRO A 43 1.96 18.39 -8.52
N GLY A 44 0.70 18.28 -8.13
CA GLY A 44 -0.41 18.89 -8.83
C GLY A 44 -1.65 18.96 -7.97
N VAL A 45 -2.81 19.06 -8.61
CA VAL A 45 -4.08 19.29 -7.92
C VAL A 45 -5.13 18.27 -8.31
N LEU A 46 -6.03 18.00 -7.38
CA LEU A 46 -7.18 17.13 -7.55
C LEU A 46 -8.45 17.92 -7.25
N LYS A 47 -9.54 17.60 -7.96
CA LYS A 47 -10.87 18.11 -7.61
C LYS A 47 -11.34 17.38 -6.34
N GLY A 48 -11.55 18.14 -5.27
CA GLY A 48 -11.87 17.57 -3.96
C GLY A 48 -11.58 18.49 -2.78
N GLY A 49 -11.28 19.77 -2.98
CA GLY A 49 -11.24 20.78 -1.93
C GLY A 49 -12.64 21.32 -1.61
N THR A 50 -12.83 21.73 -0.36
CA THR A 50 -13.97 22.45 0.16
C THR A 50 -13.53 23.90 0.46
N GLY A 51 -14.14 24.86 -0.25
CA GLY A 51 -13.82 26.29 -0.11
C GLY A 51 -12.60 26.77 -0.92
N TYR A 52 -12.72 28.00 -1.42
CA TYR A 52 -11.75 28.84 -2.17
C TYR A 52 -11.23 28.31 -3.53
N PRO A 53 -11.21 29.19 -4.54
CA PRO A 53 -12.30 29.37 -5.50
C PRO A 53 -12.57 28.14 -6.41
N GLU A 54 -11.71 27.11 -6.39
CA GLU A 54 -11.75 26.01 -7.38
C GLU A 54 -12.01 24.63 -6.78
N GLY A 55 -12.07 24.50 -5.45
CA GLY A 55 -12.32 23.20 -4.80
C GLY A 55 -11.23 22.18 -5.11
N ILE A 56 -9.97 22.61 -5.00
CA ILE A 56 -8.78 21.83 -5.35
C ILE A 56 -7.96 21.45 -4.11
N ALA A 57 -7.39 20.24 -4.13
CA ALA A 57 -6.43 19.77 -3.14
C ALA A 57 -5.06 19.57 -3.79
N PHE A 58 -4.04 20.28 -3.30
CA PHE A 58 -2.66 20.09 -3.70
C PHE A 58 -2.14 18.74 -3.19
N SER A 59 -1.48 17.99 -4.07
CA SER A 59 -1.04 16.62 -3.78
C SER A 59 0.27 16.31 -4.47
N ARG A 60 1.07 15.44 -3.84
CA ARG A 60 2.04 14.63 -4.60
C ARG A 60 1.31 13.53 -5.35
N PHE A 61 1.95 13.00 -6.37
CA PHE A 61 1.51 11.81 -7.06
C PHE A 61 2.66 10.79 -7.01
N ASP A 62 2.79 10.20 -5.82
CA ASP A 62 3.85 9.27 -5.46
C ASP A 62 3.25 7.87 -5.24
N GLY A 63 4.01 6.84 -5.58
CA GLY A 63 3.63 5.47 -5.28
C GLY A 63 4.77 4.47 -5.36
N VAL A 64 4.48 3.27 -4.86
CA VAL A 64 5.37 2.10 -4.94
C VAL A 64 4.61 0.99 -5.66
N LEU A 65 5.05 0.70 -6.88
CA LEU A 65 4.50 -0.34 -7.73
C LEU A 65 5.29 -1.64 -7.56
N ALA A 66 4.61 -2.71 -7.18
CA ALA A 66 5.15 -4.06 -7.14
C ALA A 66 4.53 -4.92 -8.25
N VAL A 67 5.38 -5.52 -9.09
CA VAL A 67 4.97 -6.28 -10.27
C VAL A 67 5.39 -7.74 -10.11
N PRO A 68 4.48 -8.72 -10.26
CA PRO A 68 4.81 -10.12 -10.17
C PRO A 68 5.92 -10.51 -11.15
N PRO A 69 6.81 -11.45 -10.79
CA PRO A 69 7.85 -11.95 -11.69
C PRO A 69 7.30 -12.87 -12.80
N THR A 70 6.14 -13.50 -12.55
CA THR A 70 5.58 -14.53 -13.42
C THR A 70 4.89 -13.94 -14.66
N PRO A 71 4.98 -14.56 -15.85
CA PRO A 71 4.24 -14.08 -17.02
C PRO A 71 2.72 -14.10 -16.83
N GLY A 72 2.01 -13.30 -17.63
CA GLY A 72 0.54 -13.29 -17.69
C GLY A 72 -0.08 -12.01 -17.12
N ARG A 73 -1.42 -11.99 -17.12
CA ARG A 73 -2.21 -10.90 -16.54
C ARG A 73 -2.45 -11.16 -15.06
N HIS A 74 -2.21 -10.14 -14.24
CA HIS A 74 -2.34 -10.21 -12.80
C HIS A 74 -3.49 -9.33 -12.30
N PRO A 75 -4.31 -9.80 -11.35
CA PRO A 75 -5.23 -8.92 -10.66
C PRO A 75 -4.48 -7.77 -9.97
N VAL A 76 -5.16 -6.66 -9.74
CA VAL A 76 -4.56 -5.43 -9.23
C VAL A 76 -5.04 -5.15 -7.81
N ALA A 77 -4.12 -4.82 -6.90
CA ALA A 77 -4.42 -4.29 -5.58
C ALA A 77 -3.92 -2.85 -5.44
N VAL A 78 -4.74 -1.98 -4.84
CA VAL A 78 -4.33 -0.63 -4.44
C VAL A 78 -4.26 -0.57 -2.92
N ILE A 79 -3.06 -0.28 -2.39
CA ILE A 79 -2.85 -0.07 -0.96
C ILE A 79 -3.00 1.41 -0.63
N VAL A 80 -3.88 1.72 0.31
CA VAL A 80 -4.18 3.08 0.75
C VAL A 80 -3.87 3.25 2.23
N HIS A 81 -2.96 4.17 2.54
CA HIS A 81 -2.51 4.41 3.91
C HIS A 81 -3.51 5.25 4.73
N GLY A 82 -3.27 5.29 6.05
CA GLY A 82 -4.02 6.05 7.04
C GLY A 82 -3.78 7.56 7.06
N SER A 83 -4.23 8.21 8.13
CA SER A 83 -3.90 9.60 8.43
C SER A 83 -2.69 9.65 9.36
N TYR A 84 -1.60 10.29 8.92
CA TYR A 84 -0.34 10.37 9.67
C TYR A 84 0.26 11.78 9.64
N ALA A 85 1.29 11.97 10.46
CA ALA A 85 2.22 13.06 10.24
C ALA A 85 2.81 12.90 8.83
N ASN A 86 2.73 13.94 8.00
CA ASN A 86 3.24 13.93 6.62
C ASN A 86 4.46 14.83 6.47
N CYS A 87 4.56 15.88 7.29
CA CYS A 87 5.67 16.82 7.33
C CYS A 87 6.34 16.73 8.70
N VAL A 88 7.61 16.35 8.72
CA VAL A 88 8.39 16.12 9.93
C VAL A 88 9.77 16.75 9.81
N TRP A 89 10.49 16.80 10.93
CA TRP A 89 11.92 17.05 10.91
C TRP A 89 12.64 15.72 11.03
N ALA A 90 13.20 15.20 9.94
CA ALA A 90 13.78 13.87 9.92
C ALA A 90 14.86 13.71 11.00
N GLY A 91 14.84 12.58 11.71
CA GLY A 91 15.74 12.31 12.84
C GLY A 91 15.43 13.08 14.12
N LYS A 92 14.27 13.74 14.22
CA LYS A 92 13.76 14.36 15.45
C LYS A 92 12.37 13.82 15.78
N GLY A 93 12.10 13.62 17.07
CA GLY A 93 10.88 12.98 17.54
C GLY A 93 11.01 11.46 17.65
N ALA A 94 10.07 10.84 18.36
CA ALA A 94 9.99 9.40 18.54
C ALA A 94 8.82 8.76 17.75
N LEU A 95 7.93 9.56 17.16
CA LEU A 95 6.82 9.09 16.31
C LEU A 95 7.30 8.54 14.96
N VAL A 96 8.33 9.16 14.37
CA VAL A 96 8.87 8.79 13.06
C VAL A 96 10.32 8.40 13.23
N THR A 97 10.68 7.20 12.79
CA THR A 97 12.04 6.66 12.96
C THR A 97 12.93 7.05 11.79
N ASN A 98 14.23 6.83 11.95
CA ASN A 98 15.21 6.94 10.87
C ASN A 98 15.03 5.89 9.75
N GLU A 99 14.05 4.98 9.87
CA GLU A 99 13.69 4.05 8.81
C GLU A 99 12.70 4.63 7.81
N ALA A 100 12.02 5.73 8.18
CA ALA A 100 11.05 6.38 7.30
C ALA A 100 11.73 6.88 6.02
N ASN A 101 11.05 6.69 4.89
CA ASN A 101 11.45 7.29 3.63
C ASN A 101 10.98 8.75 3.63
N THR A 102 11.92 9.69 3.55
CA THR A 102 11.61 11.12 3.57
C THR A 102 12.29 11.85 2.43
N MET A 103 11.72 13.00 2.06
CA MET A 103 12.33 13.92 1.11
C MET A 103 12.07 15.37 1.53
N PRO A 104 12.95 16.33 1.22
CA PRO A 104 12.64 17.74 1.43
C PRO A 104 11.44 18.17 0.56
N TRP A 105 10.45 18.84 1.16
CA TRP A 105 9.36 19.48 0.42
C TRP A 105 8.92 20.79 1.09
N PRO A 106 9.81 21.81 1.11
CA PRO A 106 9.59 23.04 1.86
C PRO A 106 8.39 23.85 1.38
N GLU A 107 7.95 23.66 0.14
CA GLU A 107 6.77 24.31 -0.43
C GLU A 107 5.49 23.94 0.36
N ALA A 108 5.28 22.65 0.62
CA ALA A 108 4.10 22.15 1.34
C ALA A 108 4.36 22.01 2.85
N CYS A 109 5.56 21.58 3.24
CA CYS A 109 5.90 21.32 4.64
C CYS A 109 6.46 22.54 5.38
N GLY A 110 6.79 23.61 4.66
CA GLY A 110 7.46 24.77 5.24
C GLY A 110 8.93 24.49 5.58
N THR A 111 9.58 25.47 6.20
CA THR A 111 11.03 25.44 6.49
C THR A 111 11.34 25.51 7.98
N GLN A 112 10.34 25.77 8.82
CA GLN A 112 10.53 25.96 10.25
C GLN A 112 10.45 24.62 10.99
N GLN A 113 11.41 24.38 11.89
CA GLN A 113 11.34 23.26 12.82
C GLN A 113 10.37 23.60 13.94
N GLN A 114 9.46 22.67 14.23
CA GLN A 114 8.64 22.69 15.43
C GLN A 114 8.75 21.35 16.14
N VAL A 115 8.92 21.38 17.45
CA VAL A 115 8.93 20.18 18.30
C VAL A 115 7.80 20.35 19.30
N PHE A 116 6.86 19.42 19.31
CA PHE A 116 5.68 19.48 20.18
C PHE A 116 5.99 18.89 21.56
N GLN A 117 5.12 19.21 22.54
CA GLN A 117 5.31 18.86 23.96
C GLN A 117 5.75 17.40 24.14
N GLY A 118 6.82 17.19 24.90
CA GLY A 118 7.45 15.89 25.16
C GLY A 118 8.69 15.59 24.29
N GLY A 119 8.95 16.36 23.21
CA GLY A 119 10.06 16.06 22.29
C GLY A 119 9.76 14.94 21.30
N ASP A 120 8.51 14.48 21.31
CA ASP A 120 8.05 13.19 20.80
C ASP A 120 7.53 13.26 19.36
N MET A 121 7.04 14.44 18.96
CA MET A 121 6.63 14.73 17.58
C MET A 121 7.39 15.95 17.07
N SER A 122 7.79 15.87 15.80
CA SER A 122 8.41 16.98 15.08
C SER A 122 7.60 17.31 13.83
N VAL A 123 7.53 18.60 13.51
CA VAL A 123 7.10 19.10 12.20
C VAL A 123 8.27 19.87 11.60
N GLY A 124 8.44 19.72 10.29
CA GLY A 124 9.59 20.26 9.58
C GLY A 124 9.46 20.09 8.08
N LYS A 125 10.55 20.41 7.39
CA LYS A 125 10.62 20.48 5.93
C LYS A 125 10.59 19.14 5.21
N ASP A 126 10.70 18.03 5.94
CA ASP A 126 10.88 16.71 5.35
C ASP A 126 9.51 16.01 5.25
N TYR A 127 9.10 15.71 4.02
CA TYR A 127 7.89 14.99 3.71
C TYR A 127 8.09 13.48 3.82
N ILE A 128 7.15 12.75 4.43
CA ILE A 128 7.18 11.29 4.56
C ILE A 128 6.48 10.64 3.36
N ARG A 129 7.21 9.79 2.63
CA ARG A 129 6.65 8.97 1.55
C ARG A 129 6.02 7.70 2.12
N HIS A 130 4.79 7.82 2.60
CA HIS A 130 4.02 6.69 3.16
C HIS A 130 3.90 5.45 2.27
N PRO A 131 3.85 5.55 0.91
CA PRO A 131 3.93 4.37 0.04
C PRO A 131 5.09 3.43 0.36
N ALA A 132 6.26 3.98 0.70
CA ALA A 132 7.42 3.18 1.07
C ALA A 132 7.21 2.39 2.37
N GLY A 133 6.39 2.92 3.29
CA GLY A 133 6.02 2.26 4.54
C GLY A 133 5.24 0.96 4.32
N PHE A 134 4.56 0.82 3.18
CA PHE A 134 3.77 -0.35 2.79
C PHE A 134 4.45 -1.20 1.70
N ALA A 135 5.70 -0.91 1.35
CA ALA A 135 6.42 -1.64 0.32
C ALA A 135 6.59 -3.14 0.64
N TYR A 136 6.64 -3.52 1.94
CA TYR A 136 6.66 -4.92 2.37
C TYR A 136 5.39 -5.66 1.94
N LEU A 137 4.23 -4.99 2.06
CA LEU A 137 2.93 -5.53 1.70
C LEU A 137 2.80 -5.61 0.18
N ALA A 138 3.17 -4.54 -0.53
CA ALA A 138 3.16 -4.51 -1.99
C ALA A 138 4.03 -5.62 -2.58
N LYS A 139 5.27 -5.78 -2.08
CA LYS A 139 6.18 -6.85 -2.51
C LYS A 139 5.54 -8.22 -2.30
N HIS A 140 5.01 -8.48 -1.10
CA HIS A 140 4.45 -9.79 -0.81
C HIS A 140 3.21 -10.12 -1.66
N LEU A 141 2.32 -9.16 -1.89
CA LEU A 141 1.18 -9.36 -2.78
C LEU A 141 1.64 -9.67 -4.23
N ALA A 142 2.71 -9.04 -4.69
CA ALA A 142 3.29 -9.35 -5.99
C ALA A 142 3.94 -10.76 -6.05
N GLU A 143 4.52 -11.25 -4.94
CA GLU A 143 4.96 -12.66 -4.82
C GLU A 143 3.79 -13.63 -4.94
N GLN A 144 2.57 -13.22 -4.54
CA GLN A 144 1.34 -13.99 -4.68
C GLN A 144 0.68 -13.83 -6.07
N GLY A 145 1.34 -13.17 -7.02
CA GLY A 145 0.83 -12.97 -8.37
C GLY A 145 -0.19 -11.83 -8.49
N ILE A 146 -0.22 -10.89 -7.54
CA ILE A 146 -1.11 -9.72 -7.53
C ILE A 146 -0.27 -8.47 -7.79
N ALA A 147 -0.48 -7.80 -8.94
CA ALA A 147 0.16 -6.51 -9.19
C ALA A 147 -0.37 -5.48 -8.21
N THR A 148 0.52 -4.74 -7.55
CA THR A 148 0.12 -3.91 -6.40
C THR A 148 0.72 -2.53 -6.48
N VAL A 149 -0.06 -1.50 -6.17
CA VAL A 149 0.44 -0.14 -5.99
C VAL A 149 0.08 0.38 -4.61
N ALA A 150 1.08 0.76 -3.81
CA ALA A 150 0.87 1.57 -2.61
C ALA A 150 0.93 3.04 -3.00
N ILE A 151 -0.09 3.81 -2.65
CA ILE A 151 -0.26 5.18 -3.15
C ILE A 151 -0.19 6.20 -2.01
N ASP A 152 0.32 7.39 -2.33
CA ASP A 152 0.27 8.50 -1.41
C ASP A 152 -1.14 9.13 -1.42
N VAL A 153 -1.72 9.28 -0.23
CA VAL A 153 -3.01 9.92 0.00
C VAL A 153 -2.95 11.00 1.07
N ALA A 154 -1.77 11.54 1.36
CA ALA A 154 -1.56 12.55 2.39
C ALA A 154 -2.39 13.81 2.18
N ALA A 155 -2.68 14.18 0.92
CA ALA A 155 -3.43 15.37 0.57
C ALA A 155 -4.85 15.41 1.18
N LYS A 156 -5.42 14.25 1.52
CA LYS A 156 -6.75 14.17 2.16
C LYS A 156 -6.79 14.79 3.56
N ASP A 157 -5.64 14.87 4.24
CA ASP A 157 -5.52 15.40 5.60
C ASP A 157 -4.90 16.81 5.61
N ARG A 158 -4.81 17.47 4.44
CA ARG A 158 -4.04 18.70 4.28
C ARG A 158 -4.88 19.79 3.64
N ASP A 159 -4.67 20.98 4.19
CA ASP A 159 -5.31 22.23 3.85
C ASP A 159 -4.36 23.19 3.11
N TRP A 160 -3.35 22.62 2.43
CA TRP A 160 -2.36 23.34 1.63
C TRP A 160 -3.00 24.31 0.62
N THR A 161 -4.15 23.96 0.06
CA THR A 161 -4.94 24.80 -0.85
C THR A 161 -6.38 25.01 -0.39
N GLY A 162 -6.66 24.87 0.92
CA GLY A 162 -8.02 24.85 1.49
C GLY A 162 -8.41 23.47 2.02
N GLU A 163 -9.47 23.38 2.83
CA GLU A 163 -9.91 22.14 3.50
C GLU A 163 -10.24 21.06 2.45
N ALA A 164 -9.55 19.92 2.46
CA ALA A 164 -9.88 18.81 1.57
C ALA A 164 -11.18 18.11 2.00
N ASP A 165 -12.00 17.66 1.05
CA ASP A 165 -12.92 16.54 1.25
C ASP A 165 -12.08 15.26 1.20
N PRO A 166 -11.84 14.59 2.35
CA PRO A 166 -10.92 13.48 2.39
C PRO A 166 -11.38 12.30 1.52
N THR A 167 -12.70 12.09 1.42
CA THR A 167 -13.28 11.00 0.63
C THR A 167 -13.10 11.28 -0.86
N ALA A 168 -13.40 12.50 -1.30
CA ALA A 168 -13.27 12.88 -2.70
C ALA A 168 -11.81 12.83 -3.17
N VAL A 169 -10.89 13.44 -2.40
CA VAL A 169 -9.45 13.47 -2.72
C VAL A 169 -8.86 12.06 -2.80
N GLN A 170 -9.12 11.22 -1.79
CA GLN A 170 -8.62 9.85 -1.77
C GLN A 170 -9.19 9.02 -2.93
N THR A 171 -10.48 9.19 -3.24
CA THR A 171 -11.11 8.51 -4.39
C THR A 171 -10.49 8.94 -5.72
N MET A 172 -10.22 10.23 -5.89
CA MET A 172 -9.56 10.74 -7.09
C MET A 172 -8.12 10.22 -7.20
N LEU A 173 -7.35 10.18 -6.12
CA LEU A 173 -6.00 9.62 -6.13
C LEU A 173 -5.98 8.16 -6.55
N VAL A 174 -6.91 7.35 -6.05
CA VAL A 174 -7.05 5.94 -6.47
C VAL A 174 -7.42 5.84 -7.95
N LYS A 175 -8.35 6.67 -8.43
CA LYS A 175 -8.73 6.68 -9.85
C LYS A 175 -7.58 7.09 -10.77
N GLU A 176 -6.81 8.11 -10.41
CA GLU A 176 -5.64 8.55 -11.17
C GLU A 176 -4.54 7.48 -11.17
N HIS A 177 -4.33 6.78 -10.06
CA HIS A 177 -3.43 5.62 -10.01
C HIS A 177 -3.90 4.46 -10.88
N LEU A 178 -5.20 4.14 -10.89
CA LEU A 178 -5.75 3.14 -11.81
C LEU A 178 -5.65 3.57 -13.28
N ARG A 179 -5.72 4.87 -13.57
CA ARG A 179 -5.45 5.42 -14.90
C ARG A 179 -3.98 5.22 -15.28
N LEU A 180 -3.04 5.54 -14.39
CA LEU A 180 -1.62 5.27 -14.61
C LEU A 180 -1.38 3.79 -14.91
N LEU A 181 -1.91 2.89 -14.08
CA LEU A 181 -1.77 1.45 -14.30
C LEU A 181 -2.35 1.01 -15.66
N ARG A 182 -3.48 1.57 -16.08
CA ARG A 182 -4.05 1.30 -17.41
C ARG A 182 -3.14 1.78 -18.54
N ASP A 183 -2.56 2.97 -18.40
CA ASP A 183 -1.62 3.51 -19.37
C ASP A 183 -0.35 2.63 -19.45
N LEU A 184 0.19 2.18 -18.31
CA LEU A 184 1.32 1.25 -18.24
C LEU A 184 1.00 -0.12 -18.87
N ASP A 185 -0.20 -0.66 -18.62
CA ASP A 185 -0.69 -1.90 -19.25
C ASP A 185 -0.82 -1.76 -20.78
N GLN A 186 -1.09 -0.55 -21.27
CA GLN A 186 -1.10 -0.22 -22.71
C GLN A 186 0.30 0.03 -23.28
N GLY A 187 1.34 0.06 -22.44
CA GLY A 187 2.73 0.32 -22.83
C GLY A 187 3.11 1.80 -22.86
N LYS A 188 2.31 2.69 -22.26
CA LYS A 188 2.70 4.09 -22.03
C LYS A 188 3.46 4.18 -20.71
N GLU A 189 4.77 4.39 -20.77
CA GLU A 189 5.65 4.25 -19.60
C GLU A 189 5.68 5.48 -18.68
N HIS A 190 5.25 6.65 -19.16
CA HIS A 190 5.23 7.91 -18.39
C HIS A 190 6.57 8.25 -17.72
N GLY A 191 7.70 7.90 -18.37
CA GLY A 191 9.04 8.12 -17.83
C GLY A 191 9.43 7.23 -16.64
N ILE A 192 8.60 6.26 -16.24
CA ILE A 192 8.93 5.28 -15.20
C ILE A 192 9.90 4.24 -15.78
N ASN A 193 11.17 4.28 -15.39
CA ASN A 193 12.12 3.26 -15.84
C ASN A 193 11.71 1.87 -15.32
N GLY A 194 11.74 0.89 -16.21
CA GLY A 194 11.33 -0.49 -15.93
C GLY A 194 9.83 -0.76 -16.10
N ALA A 195 9.01 0.27 -16.39
CA ALA A 195 7.57 0.08 -16.58
C ALA A 195 7.20 -0.58 -17.91
N GLY A 196 8.08 -0.61 -18.92
CA GLY A 196 7.82 -1.30 -20.19
C GLY A 196 7.46 -2.78 -20.04
N ALA A 197 7.94 -3.41 -18.97
CA ALA A 197 7.61 -4.79 -18.63
C ALA A 197 6.12 -5.00 -18.24
N LEU A 198 5.35 -3.93 -18.00
CA LEU A 198 3.94 -4.00 -17.58
C LEU A 198 2.95 -4.14 -18.74
N LYS A 199 3.38 -3.93 -19.99
CA LYS A 199 2.50 -3.98 -21.15
C LYS A 199 1.75 -5.32 -21.21
N GLY A 200 0.43 -5.29 -21.14
CA GLY A 200 -0.46 -6.45 -21.18
C GLY A 200 -0.38 -7.36 -19.95
N ARG A 201 0.12 -6.87 -18.81
CA ARG A 201 0.33 -7.66 -17.58
C ARG A 201 -0.69 -7.40 -16.49
N LEU A 202 -1.58 -6.41 -16.64
CA LEU A 202 -2.53 -6.03 -15.60
C LEU A 202 -3.95 -6.46 -15.98
N ASP A 203 -4.67 -7.06 -15.03
CA ASP A 203 -6.10 -7.35 -15.11
C ASP A 203 -6.86 -6.37 -14.21
N LEU A 204 -7.11 -5.17 -14.74
CA LEU A 204 -7.84 -4.11 -14.04
C LEU A 204 -9.33 -4.43 -13.85
N SER A 205 -9.85 -5.53 -14.42
CA SER A 205 -11.21 -6.01 -14.13
C SER A 205 -11.31 -6.76 -12.79
N LYS A 206 -10.16 -7.08 -12.20
CA LYS A 206 -10.02 -7.73 -10.90
C LYS A 206 -9.27 -6.82 -9.93
N LEU A 207 -9.99 -5.86 -9.36
CA LEU A 207 -9.45 -4.89 -8.42
C LEU A 207 -9.62 -5.36 -6.97
N ALA A 208 -8.61 -5.13 -6.14
CA ALA A 208 -8.73 -5.15 -4.69
C ALA A 208 -8.33 -3.80 -4.09
N LEU A 209 -8.96 -3.45 -2.97
CA LEU A 209 -8.51 -2.34 -2.13
C LEU A 209 -7.96 -2.90 -0.82
N VAL A 210 -6.77 -2.46 -0.45
CA VAL A 210 -6.18 -2.76 0.85
C VAL A 210 -5.99 -1.43 1.56
N GLY A 211 -6.70 -1.21 2.65
CA GLY A 211 -6.56 0.02 3.41
C GLY A 211 -5.89 -0.24 4.75
N HIS A 212 -5.28 0.79 5.33
CA HIS A 212 -4.88 0.81 6.74
C HIS A 212 -5.44 2.05 7.46
N SER A 213 -5.86 1.92 8.73
CA SER A 213 -6.41 3.04 9.50
C SER A 213 -7.60 3.71 8.81
N ASN A 214 -7.62 5.04 8.66
CA ASN A 214 -8.64 5.75 7.87
C ASN A 214 -8.63 5.31 6.38
N GLY A 215 -7.49 4.87 5.83
CA GLY A 215 -7.43 4.24 4.51
C GLY A 215 -8.27 2.97 4.41
N ALA A 216 -8.32 2.16 5.48
CA ALA A 216 -9.19 0.99 5.59
C ALA A 216 -10.66 1.38 5.79
N GLY A 217 -10.91 2.45 6.54
CA GLY A 217 -12.24 3.01 6.66
C GLY A 217 -12.81 3.45 5.31
N TRP A 218 -12.06 4.25 4.57
CA TRP A 218 -12.42 4.65 3.21
C TRP A 218 -12.60 3.44 2.28
N ALA A 219 -11.72 2.43 2.32
CA ALA A 219 -11.84 1.25 1.46
C ALA A 219 -13.13 0.47 1.74
N THR A 220 -13.51 0.35 3.01
CA THR A 220 -14.78 -0.23 3.44
C THR A 220 -15.96 0.59 2.91
N GLN A 221 -15.89 1.92 3.01
CA GLN A 221 -16.92 2.81 2.48
C GLN A 221 -17.11 2.64 0.96
N GLN A 222 -16.03 2.53 0.18
CA GLN A 222 -16.12 2.36 -1.27
C GLN A 222 -16.70 1.01 -1.66
N TRP A 223 -16.41 -0.02 -0.87
CA TRP A 223 -17.02 -1.34 -1.00
C TRP A 223 -18.52 -1.30 -0.73
N GLU A 224 -18.97 -0.64 0.34
CA GLU A 224 -20.40 -0.47 0.64
C GLU A 224 -21.14 0.30 -0.47
N LYS A 225 -20.51 1.36 -1.00
CA LYS A 225 -21.09 2.20 -2.05
C LYS A 225 -21.06 1.58 -3.44
N GLY A 226 -20.22 0.56 -3.67
CA GLY A 226 -19.97 0.03 -5.01
C GLY A 226 -19.30 1.04 -5.95
N THR A 227 -18.46 1.93 -5.42
CA THR A 227 -17.81 3.02 -6.20
C THR A 227 -16.93 2.49 -7.33
N PHE A 228 -16.36 1.29 -7.16
CA PHE A 228 -15.51 0.63 -8.15
C PHE A 228 -16.18 -0.67 -8.62
N PRO A 229 -16.78 -0.70 -9.81
CA PRO A 229 -17.45 -1.90 -10.36
C PRO A 229 -16.52 -3.12 -10.50
N GLU A 230 -15.22 -2.88 -10.68
CA GLU A 230 -14.20 -3.90 -10.83
C GLU A 230 -13.75 -4.51 -9.49
N LEU A 231 -14.23 -3.99 -8.36
CA LEU A 231 -13.83 -4.43 -7.02
C LEU A 231 -14.25 -5.88 -6.77
N LYS A 232 -13.27 -6.75 -6.51
CA LYS A 232 -13.44 -8.17 -6.20
C LYS A 232 -13.07 -8.54 -4.78
N ALA A 233 -12.32 -7.71 -4.06
CA ALA A 233 -12.00 -7.97 -2.67
C ALA A 233 -11.58 -6.69 -1.91
N VAL A 234 -11.79 -6.68 -0.60
CA VAL A 234 -11.26 -5.64 0.30
C VAL A 234 -10.54 -6.23 1.50
N VAL A 235 -9.40 -5.65 1.86
CA VAL A 235 -8.73 -5.90 3.13
C VAL A 235 -8.65 -4.60 3.92
N ALA A 236 -9.31 -4.57 5.07
CA ALA A 236 -9.33 -3.46 6.02
C ALA A 236 -8.37 -3.76 7.18
N LEU A 237 -7.15 -3.23 7.11
CA LEU A 237 -6.17 -3.36 8.18
C LEU A 237 -6.42 -2.28 9.24
N GLN A 238 -6.74 -2.69 10.45
CA GLN A 238 -6.94 -1.80 11.60
C GLN A 238 -7.77 -0.56 11.27
N PRO A 239 -9.02 -0.73 10.78
CA PRO A 239 -9.79 0.39 10.26
C PRO A 239 -10.17 1.41 11.34
N ALA A 240 -10.01 2.68 10.97
CA ALA A 240 -10.62 3.82 11.64
C ALA A 240 -11.77 4.32 10.77
N MET A 241 -13.01 4.14 11.21
CA MET A 241 -14.21 4.48 10.45
C MET A 241 -14.65 5.91 10.75
N ASN A 242 -14.39 6.84 9.84
CA ASN A 242 -14.77 8.25 9.96
C ASN A 242 -16.02 8.57 9.12
N HIS A 243 -16.90 7.59 8.95
CA HIS A 243 -18.13 7.74 8.19
C HIS A 243 -19.25 6.89 8.80
N HIS A 244 -20.48 7.32 8.56
CA HIS A 244 -21.63 6.48 8.81
C HIS A 244 -21.66 5.34 7.80
N GLN A 245 -21.54 4.11 8.32
CA GLN A 245 -21.71 2.92 7.51
C GLN A 245 -23.15 2.82 7.01
N ALA A 246 -23.32 2.29 5.81
CA ALA A 246 -24.65 2.12 5.23
C ALA A 246 -25.45 1.07 6.02
N ALA A 247 -26.76 1.32 6.23
CA ALA A 247 -27.63 0.34 6.88
C ALA A 247 -27.78 -0.96 6.07
N THR A 248 -27.73 -0.83 4.74
CA THR A 248 -27.78 -1.92 3.77
C THR A 248 -26.78 -1.65 2.65
N SER A 249 -26.14 -2.69 2.15
CA SER A 249 -25.18 -2.63 1.06
C SER A 249 -25.47 -3.74 0.04
N SER A 250 -25.34 -3.42 -1.25
CA SER A 250 -25.44 -4.39 -2.35
C SER A 250 -24.10 -5.06 -2.66
N ALA A 251 -23.07 -4.81 -1.85
CA ALA A 251 -21.75 -5.37 -2.07
C ALA A 251 -21.77 -6.91 -2.05
N THR A 252 -21.02 -7.51 -2.97
CA THR A 252 -20.87 -8.97 -3.09
C THR A 252 -19.42 -9.43 -3.00
N ALA A 253 -18.47 -8.50 -3.15
CA ALA A 253 -17.05 -8.80 -3.05
C ALA A 253 -16.68 -9.21 -1.62
N PRO A 254 -15.86 -10.28 -1.42
CA PRO A 254 -15.31 -10.62 -0.12
C PRO A 254 -14.62 -9.44 0.58
N ILE A 255 -14.79 -9.35 1.89
CA ILE A 255 -14.08 -8.39 2.75
C ILE A 255 -13.46 -9.06 3.98
N MET A 256 -12.22 -8.70 4.28
CA MET A 256 -11.53 -9.11 5.50
C MET A 256 -11.13 -7.91 6.34
N PHE A 257 -11.44 -7.99 7.63
CA PHE A 257 -10.99 -7.06 8.65
C PHE A 257 -9.83 -7.69 9.42
N VAL A 258 -8.75 -6.93 9.64
CA VAL A 258 -7.62 -7.35 10.47
C VAL A 258 -7.47 -6.39 11.65
N ALA A 259 -7.61 -6.88 12.87
CA ALA A 259 -7.50 -6.08 14.09
C ALA A 259 -6.23 -6.43 14.89
N GLY A 260 -5.57 -5.44 15.49
CA GLY A 260 -4.52 -5.67 16.48
C GLY A 260 -5.09 -5.62 17.89
N THR A 261 -4.71 -6.53 18.80
CA THR A 261 -5.21 -6.48 20.19
C THR A 261 -4.61 -5.34 21.01
N CYS A 262 -3.46 -4.81 20.58
CA CYS A 262 -2.78 -3.68 21.20
C CYS A 262 -2.81 -2.45 20.30
N ASP A 263 -3.81 -2.38 19.40
CA ASP A 263 -4.01 -1.22 18.55
C ASP A 263 -4.42 0.00 19.38
N GLU A 264 -3.55 0.98 19.34
CA GLU A 264 -3.55 2.20 20.14
C GLU A 264 -4.33 3.37 19.48
N GLN A 265 -4.88 3.16 18.28
CA GLN A 265 -5.68 4.16 17.55
C GLN A 265 -7.09 3.66 17.21
N SER A 266 -7.20 2.39 16.82
CA SER A 266 -8.44 1.72 16.43
C SER A 266 -8.67 0.52 17.36
N SER A 267 -9.40 0.76 18.46
CA SER A 267 -9.64 -0.28 19.47
C SER A 267 -10.18 -1.58 18.85
N LEU A 268 -9.77 -2.73 19.40
CA LEU A 268 -10.23 -4.05 18.96
C LEU A 268 -11.78 -4.13 18.92
N GLN A 269 -12.44 -3.60 19.94
CA GLN A 269 -13.91 -3.59 20.02
C GLN A 269 -14.54 -2.74 18.90
N GLY A 270 -13.93 -1.60 18.57
CA GLY A 270 -14.37 -0.75 17.45
C GLY A 270 -14.30 -1.52 16.12
N VAL A 271 -13.15 -2.10 15.80
CA VAL A 271 -12.97 -2.89 14.58
C VAL A 271 -13.92 -4.08 14.53
N GLN A 272 -14.15 -4.76 15.66
CA GLN A 272 -15.12 -5.86 15.77
C GLN A 272 -16.55 -5.40 15.46
N LYS A 273 -16.94 -4.22 15.95
CA LYS A 273 -18.26 -3.63 15.70
C LYS A 273 -18.42 -3.26 14.22
N ASP A 274 -17.42 -2.61 13.63
CA ASP A 274 -17.46 -2.18 12.24
C ASP A 274 -17.51 -3.37 11.28
N ALA A 275 -16.75 -4.42 11.58
CA ALA A 275 -16.75 -5.68 10.82
C ALA A 275 -18.10 -6.40 10.92
N ALA A 276 -18.69 -6.46 12.13
CA ALA A 276 -20.02 -7.03 12.33
C ALA A 276 -21.10 -6.22 11.59
N HIS A 277 -21.00 -4.90 11.58
CA HIS A 277 -21.89 -4.03 10.82
C HIS A 277 -21.78 -4.29 9.31
N ALA A 278 -20.56 -4.34 8.76
CA ALA A 278 -20.34 -4.64 7.35
C ALA A 278 -20.90 -6.01 6.94
N ALA A 279 -20.70 -7.04 7.77
CA ALA A 279 -21.26 -8.38 7.53
C ALA A 279 -22.80 -8.40 7.58
N LYS A 280 -23.40 -7.56 8.43
CA LYS A 280 -24.86 -7.40 8.53
C LYS A 280 -25.44 -6.60 7.36
N SER A 281 -24.75 -5.55 6.93
CA SER A 281 -25.23 -4.67 5.84
C SER A 281 -25.15 -5.36 4.47
N ALA A 282 -24.19 -6.27 4.27
CA ALA A 282 -24.03 -7.08 3.07
C ALA A 282 -23.97 -8.60 3.39
N PRO A 283 -25.08 -9.25 3.77
CA PRO A 283 -25.09 -10.63 4.25
C PRO A 283 -24.67 -11.67 3.20
N LYS A 284 -24.66 -11.30 1.91
CA LYS A 284 -24.25 -12.17 0.80
C LYS A 284 -22.75 -12.07 0.48
N ALA A 285 -22.06 -11.05 0.97
CA ALA A 285 -20.62 -10.90 0.77
C ALA A 285 -19.87 -11.75 1.81
N PRO A 286 -18.90 -12.60 1.41
CA PRO A 286 -18.07 -13.31 2.38
C PRO A 286 -17.31 -12.32 3.27
N ALA A 287 -17.56 -12.37 4.58
CA ALA A 287 -16.95 -11.45 5.53
C ALA A 287 -16.14 -12.21 6.58
N VAL A 288 -14.89 -11.80 6.79
CA VAL A 288 -13.95 -12.42 7.74
C VAL A 288 -13.40 -11.37 8.69
N LEU A 289 -13.30 -11.70 9.97
CA LEU A 289 -12.51 -10.94 10.94
C LEU A 289 -11.33 -11.78 11.39
N THR A 290 -10.15 -11.18 11.34
CA THR A 290 -8.92 -11.76 11.88
C THR A 290 -8.33 -10.82 12.94
N THR A 291 -7.94 -11.37 14.08
CA THR A 291 -7.31 -10.64 15.18
C THR A 291 -5.86 -11.13 15.33
N VAL A 292 -4.93 -10.19 15.44
CA VAL A 292 -3.50 -10.45 15.68
C VAL A 292 -3.14 -9.96 17.09
N LYS A 293 -2.83 -10.91 17.97
CA LYS A 293 -2.42 -10.63 19.36
C LYS A 293 -1.14 -9.83 19.39
N ARG A 294 -1.01 -8.93 20.37
CA ARG A 294 0.19 -8.13 20.65
C ARG A 294 0.67 -7.27 19.48
N SER A 295 -0.22 -6.98 18.52
CA SER A 295 0.05 -6.11 17.38
C SER A 295 -0.53 -4.72 17.62
N THR A 296 0.23 -3.70 17.23
CA THR A 296 -0.11 -2.28 17.36
C THR A 296 -0.47 -1.65 16.01
N HIS A 297 -1.05 -0.46 16.03
CA HIS A 297 -1.39 0.35 14.86
C HIS A 297 -0.14 0.80 14.10
N ALA A 298 0.77 1.46 14.82
CA ALA A 298 2.03 1.94 14.28
C ALA A 298 2.95 0.80 13.81
N GLY A 299 2.78 -0.40 14.36
CA GLY A 299 3.56 -1.58 13.98
C GLY A 299 3.38 -1.98 12.52
N LEU A 300 2.20 -1.74 11.93
CA LEU A 300 1.92 -2.04 10.53
C LEU A 300 2.51 -1.02 9.56
N VAL A 301 2.93 0.15 10.04
CA VAL A 301 3.44 1.22 9.16
C VAL A 301 4.97 1.23 9.19
N GLY A 302 5.58 1.01 8.03
CA GLY A 302 7.02 1.19 7.85
C GLY A 302 7.47 2.61 8.16
N GLY A 303 8.48 2.78 9.01
CA GLY A 303 9.02 4.10 9.37
C GLY A 303 8.32 4.78 10.55
N MET A 304 7.21 4.21 11.05
CA MET A 304 6.62 4.66 12.31
C MET A 304 7.33 4.07 13.53
N GLY A 305 7.41 4.89 14.57
CA GLY A 305 8.17 4.68 15.80
C GLY A 305 7.35 4.05 16.91
N SER A 306 7.31 4.72 18.06
CA SER A 306 6.71 4.17 19.27
C SER A 306 5.18 4.17 19.22
N HIS A 307 4.56 3.07 19.67
CA HIS A 307 3.11 2.97 19.89
C HIS A 307 2.66 3.72 21.17
N ARG A 308 3.60 4.35 21.89
CA ARG A 308 3.32 5.22 23.05
C ARG A 308 3.42 6.69 22.73
N VAL A 309 4.00 7.02 21.58
CA VAL A 309 4.32 8.39 21.20
C VAL A 309 3.43 8.80 20.05
N GLY A 310 2.74 9.93 20.19
CA GLY A 310 1.95 10.55 19.11
C GLY A 310 0.47 10.70 19.44
N LEU A 311 -0.35 10.69 18.39
CA LEU A 311 -1.79 10.97 18.34
C LEU A 311 -2.68 9.86 18.95
N VAL A 312 -2.19 9.22 20.01
CA VAL A 312 -2.51 7.85 20.38
C VAL A 312 -3.12 7.78 21.78
N THR A 313 -4.02 6.81 22.03
CA THR A 313 -4.38 6.39 23.39
C THR A 313 -3.68 5.06 23.69
N PRO A 314 -2.62 5.02 24.51
CA PRO A 314 -1.91 3.79 24.81
C PRO A 314 -2.85 2.74 25.40
N VAL A 315 -2.81 1.52 24.87
CA VAL A 315 -3.54 0.38 25.46
C VAL A 315 -2.78 -0.07 26.71
N ASN A 316 -3.21 0.40 27.88
CA ASN A 316 -2.53 0.12 29.15
C ASN A 316 -2.99 -1.22 29.75
N THR A 317 -2.56 -2.32 29.15
CA THR A 317 -2.76 -3.68 29.69
C THR A 317 -1.41 -4.40 29.81
N PRO A 318 -1.26 -5.38 30.73
CA PRO A 318 -0.02 -6.15 30.85
C PRO A 318 0.41 -6.86 29.55
N GLU A 319 -0.54 -7.26 28.71
CA GLU A 319 -0.29 -7.92 27.43
C GLU A 319 0.24 -6.96 26.35
N CYS A 320 -0.05 -5.66 26.50
CA CYS A 320 0.38 -4.60 25.58
C CYS A 320 1.59 -3.80 26.09
N ALA A 321 2.29 -4.29 27.12
CA ALA A 321 3.58 -3.74 27.52
C ALA A 321 4.64 -3.94 26.41
N ASP A 322 5.59 -3.01 26.27
CA ASP A 322 6.57 -2.97 25.15
C ASP A 322 7.32 -4.30 24.99
N ALA A 323 7.77 -4.87 26.10
CA ALA A 323 8.49 -6.14 26.12
C ALA A 323 7.63 -7.35 25.73
N LYS A 324 6.31 -7.17 25.62
CA LYS A 324 5.33 -8.18 25.22
C LYS A 324 4.83 -7.98 23.80
N LEU A 325 5.03 -6.81 23.17
CA LEU A 325 4.60 -6.60 21.80
C LEU A 325 5.31 -7.55 20.82
N LEU A 326 4.69 -7.79 19.67
CA LEU A 326 5.40 -8.44 18.57
C LEU A 326 6.49 -7.51 18.01
N PRO A 327 7.60 -8.05 17.50
CA PRO A 327 8.49 -7.26 16.63
C PRO A 327 7.71 -6.68 15.45
N LYS A 328 8.05 -5.47 15.02
CA LYS A 328 7.34 -4.77 13.93
C LYS A 328 7.39 -5.56 12.63
N GLU A 329 8.52 -6.21 12.36
CA GLU A 329 8.73 -7.08 11.22
C GLU A 329 7.74 -8.25 11.24
N THR A 330 7.49 -8.82 12.42
CA THR A 330 6.51 -9.89 12.61
C THR A 330 5.09 -9.37 12.39
N MET A 331 4.74 -8.19 12.94
CA MET A 331 3.41 -7.60 12.73
C MET A 331 3.13 -7.36 11.23
N ARG A 332 4.08 -6.75 10.53
CA ARG A 332 4.02 -6.48 9.08
C ARG A 332 3.94 -7.78 8.29
N SER A 333 4.78 -8.77 8.62
CA SER A 333 4.78 -10.09 7.97
C SER A 333 3.44 -10.81 8.15
N SER A 334 2.84 -10.77 9.35
CA SER A 334 1.51 -11.32 9.61
C SER A 334 0.45 -10.60 8.77
N ALA A 335 0.43 -9.27 8.75
CA ALA A 335 -0.52 -8.52 7.93
C ALA A 335 -0.39 -8.84 6.43
N ALA A 336 0.84 -8.96 5.93
CA ALA A 336 1.11 -9.34 4.55
C ALA A 336 0.61 -10.75 4.22
N LEU A 337 0.93 -11.76 5.04
CA LEU A 337 0.46 -13.13 4.84
C LEU A 337 -1.06 -13.22 4.80
N LEU A 338 -1.71 -12.62 5.80
CA LEU A 338 -3.17 -12.64 5.91
C LEU A 338 -3.81 -11.99 4.68
N ALA A 339 -3.35 -10.79 4.30
CA ALA A 339 -3.86 -10.09 3.13
C ALA A 339 -3.62 -10.86 1.83
N GLY A 340 -2.42 -11.40 1.63
CA GLY A 340 -2.06 -12.17 0.44
C GLY A 340 -2.89 -13.44 0.28
N ASP A 341 -3.01 -14.24 1.34
CA ASP A 341 -3.81 -15.45 1.33
C ASP A 341 -5.29 -15.15 1.06
N PHE A 342 -5.84 -14.13 1.73
CA PHE A 342 -7.22 -13.73 1.54
C PHE A 342 -7.47 -13.26 0.09
N LEU A 343 -6.67 -12.33 -0.42
CA LEU A 343 -6.87 -11.75 -1.74
C LEU A 343 -6.70 -12.78 -2.86
N ARG A 344 -5.67 -13.64 -2.78
CA ARG A 344 -5.47 -14.71 -3.77
C ARG A 344 -6.69 -15.62 -3.85
N GLN A 345 -7.21 -16.05 -2.69
CA GLN A 345 -8.37 -16.92 -2.62
C GLN A 345 -9.66 -16.19 -3.06
N ALA A 346 -9.82 -14.91 -2.73
CA ALA A 346 -10.95 -14.11 -3.18
C ALA A 346 -10.97 -13.91 -4.69
N PHE A 347 -9.81 -13.66 -5.32
CA PHE A 347 -9.69 -13.58 -6.79
C PHE A 347 -9.95 -14.92 -7.49
N ASP A 348 -9.72 -16.04 -6.80
CA ASP A 348 -10.12 -17.39 -7.25
C ASP A 348 -11.63 -17.67 -7.03
N GLY A 349 -12.40 -16.69 -6.53
CA GLY A 349 -13.83 -16.84 -6.26
C GLY A 349 -14.15 -17.69 -5.03
N LYS A 350 -13.18 -17.94 -4.15
CA LYS A 350 -13.40 -18.76 -2.95
C LYS A 350 -14.15 -17.99 -1.88
N THR A 351 -14.92 -18.75 -1.11
CA THR A 351 -15.63 -18.29 0.09
C THR A 351 -15.09 -18.95 1.37
N SER A 352 -14.18 -19.92 1.23
CA SER A 352 -13.45 -20.53 2.33
C SER A 352 -12.00 -20.11 2.26
N PHE A 353 -11.53 -19.41 3.29
CA PHE A 353 -10.21 -18.80 3.35
C PHE A 353 -9.32 -19.53 4.34
N ALA A 354 -8.24 -20.14 3.85
CA ALA A 354 -7.15 -20.65 4.67
C ALA A 354 -6.09 -19.56 4.81
N LEU A 355 -5.89 -19.04 6.03
CA LEU A 355 -5.03 -17.89 6.30
C LEU A 355 -3.76 -18.33 7.04
N SER A 356 -2.60 -17.99 6.50
CA SER A 356 -1.32 -18.42 7.05
C SER A 356 -0.77 -17.47 8.11
N THR A 357 -0.07 -18.04 9.09
CA THR A 357 0.69 -17.30 10.11
C THR A 357 1.89 -18.13 10.58
N ALA A 358 2.96 -17.48 11.06
CA ALA A 358 4.06 -18.20 11.68
C ALA A 358 3.67 -18.86 13.02
N ASP A 359 2.72 -18.25 13.74
CA ASP A 359 2.25 -18.72 15.03
C ASP A 359 0.71 -18.62 15.10
N PRO A 360 0.00 -19.77 14.96
CA PRO A 360 -1.46 -19.82 15.08
C PRO A 360 -1.99 -19.40 16.46
N SER A 361 -1.19 -19.43 17.52
CA SER A 361 -1.65 -19.01 18.85
C SER A 361 -1.85 -17.49 18.96
N LEU A 362 -1.19 -16.74 18.07
CA LEU A 362 -1.24 -15.28 17.99
C LEU A 362 -2.31 -14.75 17.03
N VAL A 363 -2.94 -15.62 16.24
CA VAL A 363 -3.88 -15.20 15.20
C VAL A 363 -5.17 -15.97 15.35
N GLU A 364 -6.27 -15.24 15.49
CA GLU A 364 -7.61 -15.80 15.54
C GLU A 364 -8.38 -15.29 14.32
N SER A 365 -8.98 -16.19 13.54
CA SER A 365 -9.80 -15.81 12.39
C SER A 365 -11.16 -16.49 12.45
N ARG A 366 -12.20 -15.74 12.07
CA ARG A 366 -13.57 -16.24 12.02
C ARG A 366 -14.36 -15.62 10.87
N ALA A 367 -15.25 -16.41 10.30
CA ALA A 367 -16.30 -15.90 9.43
C ALA A 367 -17.30 -15.08 10.25
N LEU A 368 -17.78 -13.98 9.67
CA LEU A 368 -18.77 -13.09 10.28
C LEU A 368 -20.20 -13.36 9.79
N ASN A 369 -20.35 -14.13 8.71
CA ASN A 369 -21.62 -14.56 8.16
C ASN A 369 -21.49 -15.95 7.52
N SER A 370 -22.61 -16.55 7.12
CA SER A 370 -22.65 -17.88 6.50
C SER A 370 -22.06 -17.92 5.08
N ALA A 371 -21.78 -16.76 4.48
CA ALA A 371 -21.17 -16.67 3.16
C ALA A 371 -19.65 -16.91 3.19
N ALA A 372 -19.04 -17.00 4.38
CA ALA A 372 -17.61 -17.25 4.53
C ALA A 372 -17.28 -18.45 5.43
N LYS A 373 -16.09 -19.00 5.25
CA LYS A 373 -15.39 -19.84 6.22
C LYS A 373 -13.96 -19.33 6.35
N ALA A 374 -13.38 -19.38 7.53
CA ALA A 374 -12.00 -18.97 7.76
C ALA A 374 -11.30 -19.97 8.68
N THR A 375 -10.07 -20.34 8.33
CA THR A 375 -9.19 -21.16 9.16
C THR A 375 -7.80 -20.55 9.20
N VAL A 376 -7.05 -20.82 10.26
CA VAL A 376 -5.68 -20.36 10.43
C VAL A 376 -4.73 -21.55 10.32
N THR A 377 -3.71 -21.44 9.47
CA THR A 377 -2.70 -22.49 9.24
C THR A 377 -1.30 -21.98 9.54
N LYS A 378 -0.45 -22.86 10.08
CA LYS A 378 0.95 -22.51 10.33
C LYS A 378 1.75 -22.50 9.02
N THR A 379 2.58 -21.50 8.82
CA THR A 379 3.61 -21.46 7.77
C THR A 379 5.00 -21.23 8.38
N ALA A 380 6.03 -21.83 7.79
CA ALA A 380 7.41 -21.57 8.16
C ALA A 380 8.01 -20.34 7.43
N LYS A 381 7.43 -19.97 6.27
CA LYS A 381 7.94 -18.91 5.41
C LYS A 381 7.22 -17.61 5.72
N LEU A 382 7.94 -16.68 6.37
CA LEU A 382 7.49 -15.30 6.48
C LEU A 382 7.85 -14.51 5.20
N PRO A 383 7.03 -13.52 4.82
CA PRO A 383 7.38 -12.56 3.78
C PRO A 383 8.71 -11.86 4.08
N GLY A 384 9.46 -11.54 3.02
CA GLY A 384 10.67 -10.75 3.18
C GLY A 384 10.35 -9.33 3.67
N ALA A 385 11.11 -8.84 4.65
CA ALA A 385 11.00 -7.45 5.07
C ALA A 385 11.47 -6.50 3.97
N VAL A 386 10.84 -5.33 3.87
CA VAL A 386 11.30 -4.22 3.03
C VAL A 386 11.44 -3.01 3.93
N ALA A 387 12.67 -2.51 4.08
CA ALA A 387 12.91 -1.29 4.83
C ALA A 387 12.37 -0.09 4.03
N PRO A 388 11.55 0.81 4.59
CA PRO A 388 10.98 1.91 3.81
C PRO A 388 12.06 2.81 3.19
N ARG A 389 13.12 3.12 3.95
CA ARG A 389 14.28 3.87 3.46
C ARG A 389 15.03 3.22 2.29
N SER A 390 14.87 1.91 2.04
CA SER A 390 15.53 1.25 0.91
C SER A 390 14.77 1.39 -0.41
N VAL A 391 13.53 1.90 -0.36
CA VAL A 391 12.74 2.16 -1.57
C VAL A 391 13.28 3.41 -2.24
N THR A 392 13.85 3.24 -3.44
CA THR A 392 14.30 4.36 -4.27
C THR A 392 13.15 4.86 -5.13
N PHE A 393 12.91 6.16 -5.11
CA PHE A 393 11.90 6.81 -5.95
C PHE A 393 12.56 7.46 -7.16
N GLN A 394 11.96 7.25 -8.32
CA GLN A 394 12.32 7.96 -9.54
C GLN A 394 11.58 9.30 -9.57
N ASP A 395 12.31 10.40 -9.71
CA ASP A 395 11.72 11.72 -9.93
C ASP A 395 11.37 11.86 -11.42
N ILE A 396 10.08 11.96 -11.71
CA ILE A 396 9.54 11.95 -13.07
C ILE A 396 9.13 13.38 -13.44
N PRO A 397 9.71 13.97 -14.49
CA PRO A 397 9.46 15.36 -14.86
C PRO A 397 8.09 15.59 -15.50
N GLU A 398 7.35 14.53 -15.80
CA GLU A 398 5.99 14.58 -16.34
C GLU A 398 4.98 15.09 -15.31
N GLN A 399 4.01 15.88 -15.80
CA GLN A 399 2.87 16.35 -15.04
C GLN A 399 1.69 15.39 -15.27
N PHE A 400 1.54 14.38 -14.41
CA PHE A 400 0.54 13.33 -14.61
C PHE A 400 -0.87 13.71 -14.14
N ILE A 401 -0.97 14.40 -13.01
CA ILE A 401 -2.20 15.05 -12.52
C ILE A 401 -2.17 16.55 -12.87
N PRO A 402 -3.31 17.25 -12.99
CA PRO A 402 -3.34 18.66 -13.37
C PRO A 402 -2.37 19.52 -12.55
N ALA A 403 -1.66 20.44 -13.20
CA ALA A 403 -0.74 21.34 -12.52
C ALA A 403 -1.48 22.30 -11.57
N LEU A 404 -0.79 22.78 -10.55
CA LEU A 404 -1.28 23.85 -9.70
C LEU A 404 -1.55 25.12 -10.55
N PRO A 405 -2.75 25.72 -10.51
CA PRO A 405 -3.04 26.93 -11.27
C PRO A 405 -2.10 28.07 -10.88
N ALA A 406 -1.67 28.85 -11.87
CA ALA A 406 -0.77 29.99 -11.65
C ALA A 406 -1.37 30.98 -10.64
N GLY A 407 -0.55 31.43 -9.68
CA GLY A 407 -0.99 32.35 -8.63
C GLY A 407 -1.70 31.69 -7.44
N THR A 408 -1.91 30.36 -7.47
CA THR A 408 -2.46 29.65 -6.31
C THR A 408 -1.44 29.65 -5.18
N LYS A 409 -1.86 30.09 -4.00
CA LYS A 409 -1.02 30.11 -2.80
C LYS A 409 -1.10 28.77 -2.08
N ILE A 410 0.06 28.19 -1.79
CA ILE A 410 0.17 27.05 -0.87
C ILE A 410 0.35 27.58 0.56
N ASN A 411 -0.44 27.04 1.48
CA ASN A 411 -0.31 27.28 2.91
C ASN A 411 0.55 26.16 3.52
N PRO A 412 1.84 26.42 3.79
CA PRO A 412 2.71 25.37 4.31
C PRO A 412 2.35 24.97 5.74
N SER A 413 2.61 23.70 6.05
CA SER A 413 2.28 23.04 7.33
C SER A 413 3.08 23.50 8.56
N ASN A 414 3.70 24.68 8.52
CA ASN A 414 4.44 25.26 9.63
C ASN A 414 3.76 26.52 10.20
N ARG A 415 2.59 26.92 9.68
CA ARG A 415 1.90 28.16 10.06
C ARG A 415 0.92 28.02 11.22
N GLY A 416 1.11 27.08 12.17
CA GLY A 416 0.51 27.13 13.52
C GLY A 416 -1.02 27.28 13.62
N GLY A 417 -1.76 27.13 12.51
CA GLY A 417 -3.21 27.24 12.46
C GLY A 417 -3.80 25.84 12.51
N ARG A 418 -4.44 25.48 13.63
CA ARG A 418 -5.10 24.17 13.90
C ARG A 418 -4.24 22.91 13.78
N GLU A 419 -3.02 22.95 13.22
CA GLU A 419 -2.15 21.79 13.03
C GLU A 419 -1.63 21.14 14.33
N GLY A 420 -1.84 21.78 15.49
CA GLY A 420 -1.42 21.24 16.79
C GLY A 420 -2.30 20.11 17.34
N ARG A 421 -3.47 19.86 16.74
CA ARG A 421 -4.29 18.66 17.00
C ARG A 421 -4.93 18.26 15.68
N PRO A 422 -4.66 17.08 15.12
CA PRO A 422 -5.60 16.53 14.15
C PRO A 422 -6.96 16.55 14.83
N ASP A 423 -7.92 17.25 14.22
CA ASP A 423 -9.28 17.26 14.70
C ASP A 423 -9.85 15.86 14.48
N MET A 424 -9.68 15.00 15.48
CA MET A 424 -10.11 13.60 15.46
C MET A 424 -11.59 13.44 15.84
N SER A 425 -12.36 14.54 15.83
CA SER A 425 -13.81 14.50 16.08
C SER A 425 -14.64 14.28 14.80
N ARG A 426 -14.02 13.95 13.66
CA ARG A 426 -14.71 13.61 12.40
C ARG A 426 -14.34 12.23 11.88
#